data_AF-A0A427AG64-F1
#
_entry.id   AF-A0A427AG64-F1
#
_cell.length_a   1.000
_cell.length_b   1.000
_cell.length_c   1.000
_cell.angle_alpha   90.00
_cell.angle_beta   90.00
_cell.angle_gamma   90.00
#
_symmetry.space_group_name_H-M   'P 1'
#
loop_
_entity.id
_entity.type
_entity.pdbx_description
1 polymer ?
#
loop_
_entity_poly.entity_id
_entity_poly.type
_entity_poly.pdbx_seq_one_letter_code
_entity_poly.pdbx_strand_id
1 'polypeptide(L)'
;MLRGVGRSPRQTQGNHWQNIIERLDNLLKTMQENYIPLVLIQKMYTQIFSFINVQVFNSLLLRRECCSFSNGEYVKSGLGELELWCTKTKPQYTGLSWDELKHIRQAVGFLVSNFCFYL
;
A
#
# COMPACT_ATOMS: atom_id res chain seq x y z
N MET A 1 36.08 -31.64 -6.15
CA MET A 1 36.02 -30.20 -6.46
C MET A 1 34.55 -29.78 -6.49
N LEU A 2 34.09 -29.08 -5.46
CA LEU A 2 32.71 -28.58 -5.34
C LEU A 2 32.59 -27.28 -6.13
N ARG A 3 31.74 -27.22 -7.17
CA ARG A 3 31.37 -25.95 -7.82
C ARG A 3 30.03 -25.49 -7.27
N GLY A 4 30.11 -24.44 -6.46
CA GLY A 4 29.00 -23.85 -5.73
C GLY A 4 27.91 -23.31 -6.64
N VAL A 5 26.67 -23.56 -6.18
CA VAL A 5 25.47 -22.84 -6.57
C VAL A 5 25.71 -21.35 -6.38
N GLY A 6 25.72 -20.60 -7.48
CA GLY A 6 25.68 -19.14 -7.45
C GLY A 6 24.34 -18.67 -6.92
N ARG A 7 24.20 -18.59 -5.58
CA ARG A 7 23.20 -17.74 -4.96
C ARG A 7 23.64 -16.30 -5.20
N SER A 8 23.00 -15.64 -6.17
CA SER A 8 23.06 -14.20 -6.29
C SER A 8 22.57 -13.58 -4.97
N PRO A 9 23.16 -12.47 -4.47
CA PRO A 9 22.70 -11.87 -3.24
C PRO A 9 21.26 -11.43 -3.45
N ARG A 10 20.32 -11.99 -2.68
CA ARG A 10 19.00 -11.38 -2.51
C ARG A 10 19.28 -9.99 -1.94
N GLN A 11 19.23 -8.97 -2.79
CA GLN A 11 19.12 -7.61 -2.30
C GLN A 11 17.87 -7.60 -1.42
N THR A 12 18.08 -7.44 -0.12
CA THR A 12 17.05 -7.09 0.86
C THR A 12 16.60 -5.65 0.58
N GLN A 13 16.10 -5.40 -0.63
CA GLN A 13 15.20 -4.28 -0.87
C GLN A 13 13.90 -4.67 -0.18
N GLY A 14 13.69 -4.18 1.04
CA GLY A 14 12.37 -4.22 1.65
C GLY A 14 11.36 -3.72 0.62
N ASN A 15 10.26 -4.45 0.44
CA ASN A 15 9.22 -4.07 -0.51
C ASN A 15 8.85 -2.60 -0.24
N HIS A 16 8.77 -1.72 -1.26
CA HIS A 16 8.49 -0.29 -1.02
C HIS A 16 7.24 -0.06 -0.15
N TRP A 17 6.27 -0.97 -0.25
CA TRP A 17 5.09 -1.03 0.62
C TRP A 17 5.41 -1.26 2.09
N GLN A 18 6.36 -2.14 2.43
CA GLN A 18 6.82 -2.36 3.80
C GLN A 18 7.40 -1.08 4.39
N ASN A 19 8.19 -0.34 3.61
CA ASN A 19 8.72 0.96 4.06
C ASN A 19 7.58 1.97 4.31
N ILE A 20 6.55 2.01 3.47
CA ILE A 20 5.38 2.86 3.69
C ILE A 20 4.67 2.46 4.99
N ILE A 21 4.43 1.17 5.21
CA ILE A 21 3.77 0.64 6.40
C ILE A 21 4.58 0.95 7.66
N GLU A 22 5.89 0.78 7.63
CA GLU A 22 6.79 1.13 8.73
C GLU A 22 6.69 2.62 9.08
N ARG A 23 6.63 3.50 8.07
CA ARG A 23 6.45 4.95 8.29
C ARG A 23 5.09 5.26 8.91
N LEU A 24 4.02 4.59 8.47
CA LEU A 24 2.69 4.74 9.07
C LEU A 24 2.66 4.27 10.53
N ASP A 25 3.32 3.16 10.84
CA ASP A 25 3.41 2.61 12.20
C ASP A 25 4.21 3.52 13.13
N ASN A 26 5.35 4.03 12.67
CA ASN A 26 6.17 4.96 13.42
C ASN A 26 5.43 6.28 13.68
N LEU A 27 4.71 6.81 12.67
CA LEU A 27 3.88 7.99 12.85
C LEU A 27 2.80 7.77 13.93
N LEU A 28 2.16 6.60 13.94
CA LEU A 28 1.16 6.24 14.95
C LEU A 28 1.77 6.25 16.35
N LYS A 29 2.93 5.59 16.52
CA LYS A 29 3.64 5.53 17.79
C LYS A 29 3.97 6.93 18.30
N THR A 30 4.54 7.78 17.44
CA THR A 30 4.84 9.18 17.80
C THR A 30 3.59 9.94 18.22
N MET A 31 2.47 9.82 17.50
CA MET A 31 1.23 10.50 17.89
C MET A 31 0.68 9.99 19.23
N GLN A 32 0.82 8.68 19.52
CA GLN A 32 0.41 8.09 20.79
C GLN A 32 1.29 8.59 21.96
N GLU A 33 2.61 8.63 21.77
CA GLU A 33 3.57 9.13 22.76
C GLU A 33 3.38 10.62 23.07
N ASN A 34 2.85 11.38 22.12
CA ASN A 34 2.54 12.81 22.28
C ASN A 34 1.09 13.07 22.73
N TYR A 35 0.33 12.04 23.14
CA TYR A 35 -1.05 12.16 23.63
C TYR A 35 -2.00 12.87 22.65
N ILE A 36 -1.78 12.72 21.34
CA ILE A 36 -2.64 13.32 20.33
C ILE A 36 -4.05 12.70 20.44
N PRO A 37 -5.12 13.50 20.54
CA PRO A 37 -6.49 13.00 20.60
C PRO A 37 -6.83 12.04 19.45
N LEU A 38 -7.56 10.96 19.76
CA LEU A 38 -7.93 9.90 18.81
C LEU A 38 -8.58 10.46 17.53
N VAL A 39 -9.46 11.44 17.67
CA VAL A 39 -10.17 12.08 16.54
C VAL A 39 -9.17 12.72 15.56
N LEU A 40 -8.11 13.35 16.06
CA LEU A 40 -7.09 13.95 15.19
C LEU A 40 -6.24 12.88 14.48
N ILE A 41 -5.91 11.79 15.19
CA ILE A 41 -5.20 10.66 14.57
C ILE A 41 -6.03 10.05 13.45
N GLN A 42 -7.32 9.81 13.68
CA GLN A 42 -8.24 9.30 12.66
C GLN A 42 -8.30 10.23 11.44
N LYS A 43 -8.45 11.54 11.67
CA LYS A 43 -8.47 12.53 10.58
C LYS A 43 -7.15 12.57 9.80
N MET A 44 -6.01 12.44 10.48
CA MET A 44 -4.70 12.34 9.81
C MET A 44 -4.64 11.11 8.90
N TYR A 45 -5.02 9.92 9.38
CA TYR A 45 -4.99 8.71 8.54
C TYR A 45 -5.96 8.77 7.38
N THR A 46 -7.14 9.37 7.56
CA THR A 46 -8.07 9.61 6.45
C THR A 46 -7.39 10.44 5.36
N GLN A 47 -6.72 11.54 5.73
CA GLN A 47 -6.00 12.38 4.76
C GLN A 47 -4.83 11.65 4.10
N ILE A 48 -4.04 10.90 4.88
CA ILE A 48 -2.91 10.12 4.35
C ILE A 48 -3.39 9.07 3.35
N PHE A 49 -4.48 8.35 3.66
CA PHE A 49 -5.01 7.31 2.77
C PHE A 49 -5.61 7.93 1.51
N SER A 50 -6.30 9.07 1.62
CA SER A 50 -6.78 9.83 0.48
C SER A 50 -5.62 10.31 -0.41
N PHE A 51 -4.51 10.74 0.20
CA PHE A 51 -3.30 11.12 -0.53
C PHE A 51 -2.67 9.91 -1.25
N ILE A 52 -2.51 8.77 -0.58
CA ILE A 52 -2.02 7.53 -1.21
C ILE A 52 -2.91 7.15 -2.39
N ASN A 53 -4.23 7.17 -2.21
CA ASN A 53 -5.19 6.88 -3.26
C ASN A 53 -4.95 7.75 -4.50
N VAL A 54 -4.90 9.08 -4.33
CA VAL A 54 -4.69 10.03 -5.42
C VAL A 54 -3.33 9.84 -6.08
N GLN A 55 -2.25 9.68 -5.31
CA GLN A 55 -0.89 9.56 -5.86
C GLN A 55 -0.71 8.29 -6.70
N VAL A 56 -1.14 7.15 -6.17
CA VAL A 56 -0.99 5.87 -6.89
C VAL A 56 -1.96 5.82 -8.08
N PHE A 57 -3.19 6.29 -7.91
CA PHE A 57 -4.17 6.34 -9.00
C PHE A 57 -3.73 7.28 -10.12
N ASN A 58 -3.23 8.48 -9.80
CA ASN A 58 -2.70 9.40 -10.80
C ASN A 58 -1.47 8.82 -11.52
N SER A 59 -0.63 8.05 -10.82
CA SER A 59 0.51 7.36 -11.44
C SER A 59 0.04 6.36 -12.50
N LEU A 60 -1.06 5.64 -12.26
CA LEU A 60 -1.66 4.76 -13.28
C LEU A 60 -2.26 5.55 -14.45
N LEU A 61 -3.01 6.63 -14.17
CA LEU A 61 -3.69 7.41 -15.22
C LEU A 61 -2.72 8.18 -16.13
N LEU A 62 -1.63 8.71 -15.59
CA LEU A 62 -0.70 9.57 -16.31
C LEU A 62 0.38 8.79 -17.08
N ARG A 63 0.61 7.51 -16.73
CA ARG A 63 1.72 6.71 -17.26
C ARG A 63 1.23 5.36 -17.76
N ARG A 64 1.19 5.19 -19.08
CA ARG A 64 0.69 3.95 -19.72
C ARG A 64 1.49 2.72 -19.32
N GLU A 65 2.79 2.88 -19.09
CA GLU A 65 3.68 1.81 -18.65
C GLU A 65 3.34 1.25 -17.25
N CYS A 66 2.58 2.00 -16.45
CA CYS A 66 2.12 1.56 -15.14
C CYS A 66 0.87 0.66 -15.21
N CYS A 67 0.13 0.68 -16.33
CA CYS A 67 -1.12 -0.07 -16.52
C CYS A 67 -0.88 -1.47 -17.11
N SER A 68 -0.20 -2.34 -16.37
CA SER A 68 0.02 -3.74 -16.75
C SER A 68 -0.52 -4.70 -15.68
N PHE A 69 -0.73 -5.97 -16.06
CA PHE A 69 -1.13 -7.01 -15.10
C PHE A 69 -0.10 -7.16 -13.96
N SER A 70 1.20 -7.15 -14.28
CA SER A 70 2.27 -7.28 -13.28
C SER A 70 2.29 -6.11 -12.29
N ASN A 71 2.10 -4.88 -12.78
CA ASN A 71 1.99 -3.71 -11.91
C ASN A 71 0.70 -3.73 -11.08
N GLY A 72 -0.40 -4.20 -11.67
CA GLY A 72 -1.66 -4.43 -10.97
C GLY A 72 -1.48 -5.39 -9.80
N GLU A 73 -0.86 -6.56 -10.01
CA GLU A 73 -0.58 -7.52 -8.93
C GLU A 73 0.37 -6.93 -7.89
N TYR A 74 1.39 -6.18 -8.30
CA TYR A 74 2.30 -5.49 -7.35
C TYR A 74 1.55 -4.53 -6.43
N VAL A 75 0.69 -3.66 -6.98
CA VAL A 75 -0.10 -2.72 -6.18
C VAL A 75 -1.13 -3.46 -5.33
N LYS A 76 -1.76 -4.52 -5.85
CA LYS A 76 -2.71 -5.36 -5.11
C LYS A 76 -2.08 -5.98 -3.87
N SER A 77 -0.88 -6.55 -3.99
CA SER A 77 -0.15 -7.09 -2.84
C SER A 77 0.12 -6.01 -1.79
N GLY A 78 0.56 -4.82 -2.23
CA GLY A 78 0.80 -3.69 -1.34
C GLY A 78 -0.46 -3.18 -0.62
N LEU A 79 -1.58 -3.08 -1.33
CA LEU A 79 -2.88 -2.75 -0.74
C LEU A 79 -3.32 -3.81 0.28
N GLY A 80 -3.05 -5.09 0.02
CA GLY A 80 -3.31 -6.18 0.97
C GLY A 80 -2.48 -6.07 2.25
N GLU A 81 -1.20 -5.69 2.13
CA GLU A 81 -0.36 -5.42 3.31
C GLU A 81 -0.88 -4.21 4.12
N LEU A 82 -1.35 -3.16 3.46
CA LEU A 82 -1.97 -2.01 4.11
C LEU A 82 -3.29 -2.37 4.81
N GLU A 83 -4.15 -3.17 4.18
CA GLU A 83 -5.40 -3.65 4.78
C GLU A 83 -5.12 -4.47 6.04
N LEU A 84 -4.10 -5.34 5.97
CA LEU A 84 -3.66 -6.14 7.10
C LEU A 84 -3.13 -5.26 8.24
N TRP A 85 -2.39 -4.19 7.91
CA TRP A 85 -1.94 -3.22 8.91
C TRP A 85 -3.12 -2.49 9.56
N CYS A 86 -4.14 -2.07 8.79
CA CYS A 86 -5.34 -1.44 9.35
C CYS A 86 -6.09 -2.37 10.31
N THR A 87 -6.22 -3.65 9.97
CA THR A 87 -6.97 -4.64 10.76
C THR A 87 -6.21 -5.12 12.00
N LYS A 88 -4.90 -5.36 11.90
CA LYS A 88 -4.07 -5.81 13.02
C LYS A 88 -3.72 -4.70 13.97
N THR A 89 -3.29 -3.56 13.42
CA THR A 89 -2.50 -2.64 14.21
C THR A 89 -3.36 -1.79 15.09
N LYS A 90 -4.57 -1.35 14.65
CA LYS A 90 -5.43 -0.46 15.45
C LYS A 90 -6.74 -0.02 14.73
N PRO A 91 -7.80 -0.84 14.67
CA PRO A 91 -9.09 -0.47 14.05
C PRO A 91 -9.65 0.86 14.56
N GLN A 92 -9.40 1.19 15.83
CA GLN A 92 -9.87 2.44 16.42
C GLN A 92 -9.15 3.69 15.91
N TYR A 93 -7.95 3.57 15.32
CA TYR A 93 -7.18 4.72 14.81
C TYR A 93 -7.28 4.87 13.30
N THR A 94 -7.34 3.76 12.57
CA THR A 94 -7.49 3.77 11.12
C THR A 94 -8.95 3.92 10.71
N GLY A 95 -9.91 3.46 11.53
CA GLY A 95 -11.33 3.70 11.34
C GLY A 95 -11.80 3.37 9.91
N LEU A 96 -12.54 4.30 9.30
CA LEU A 96 -13.01 4.23 7.92
C LEU A 96 -11.97 4.68 6.87
N SER A 97 -10.73 4.96 7.26
CA SER A 97 -9.71 5.51 6.34
C SER A 97 -9.37 4.55 5.20
N TRP A 98 -9.61 3.24 5.38
CA TRP A 98 -9.47 2.25 4.31
C TRP A 98 -10.36 2.55 3.10
N ASP A 99 -11.53 3.14 3.32
CA ASP A 99 -12.48 3.47 2.26
C ASP A 99 -11.98 4.59 1.33
N GLU A 100 -11.01 5.40 1.79
CA GLU A 100 -10.37 6.44 0.98
C GLU A 100 -9.55 5.85 -0.18
N LEU A 101 -9.11 4.58 -0.08
CA LEU A 101 -8.35 3.87 -1.13
C LEU A 101 -9.24 3.30 -2.25
N LYS A 102 -10.52 3.67 -2.32
CA LYS A 102 -11.49 3.11 -3.26
C LYS A 102 -11.08 3.18 -4.74
N HIS A 103 -10.49 4.30 -5.19
CA HIS A 103 -10.20 4.48 -6.62
C HIS A 103 -9.05 3.58 -7.05
N ILE A 104 -7.96 3.53 -6.27
CA ILE A 104 -6.85 2.64 -6.58
C ILE A 104 -7.25 1.16 -6.45
N ARG A 105 -8.08 0.79 -5.46
CA ARG A 105 -8.61 -0.57 -5.33
C ARG A 105 -9.43 -0.98 -6.55
N GLN A 106 -10.29 -0.09 -7.06
CA GLN A 106 -11.05 -0.34 -8.28
C GLN A 106 -10.15 -0.47 -9.51
N ALA A 107 -9.23 0.46 -9.72
CA ALA A 107 -8.29 0.44 -10.85
C ALA A 107 -7.44 -0.84 -10.88
N VAL A 108 -6.90 -1.23 -9.73
CA VAL A 108 -6.16 -2.48 -9.59
C VAL A 108 -7.04 -3.69 -9.85
N GLY A 109 -8.28 -3.67 -9.34
CA GLY A 109 -9.28 -4.70 -9.64
C GLY A 109 -9.50 -4.89 -11.14
N PHE A 110 -9.55 -3.81 -11.92
CA PHE A 110 -9.59 -3.88 -13.38
C PHE A 110 -8.30 -4.44 -13.98
N LEU A 111 -7.14 -3.96 -13.57
CA LEU A 111 -5.84 -4.38 -14.12
C LEU A 111 -5.53 -5.87 -13.89
N VAL A 112 -6.00 -6.44 -12.78
CA VAL A 112 -5.79 -7.85 -12.42
C VAL A 112 -6.95 -8.76 -12.81
N SER A 113 -8.05 -8.21 -13.32
CA SER A 113 -9.16 -9.01 -13.82
C SER A 113 -8.82 -9.58 -15.20
N ASN A 114 -9.08 -10.88 -15.40
CA ASN A 114 -8.84 -11.62 -16.65
C ASN A 114 -9.57 -11.08 -17.90
N PHE A 115 -10.36 -10.01 -17.78
CA PHE A 115 -11.08 -9.40 -18.90
C PHE A 115 -10.18 -8.63 -19.89
N CYS A 116 -8.96 -8.23 -19.49
CA CYS A 116 -8.03 -7.52 -20.37
C CYS A 116 -7.23 -8.42 -21.32
N PHE A 117 -7.38 -9.76 -21.26
CA PHE A 117 -6.73 -10.69 -22.19
C PHE A 117 -7.65 -11.12 -23.35
N TYR A 118 -8.91 -10.65 -23.37
CA TYR A 118 -9.91 -10.99 -24.39
C TYR A 118 -10.46 -9.77 -25.18
N LEU A 119 -9.87 -8.59 -25.00
CA LEU A 119 -10.05 -7.39 -25.84
C LEU A 119 -8.71 -7.02 -26.48
#